data_AF-A0A2H0W1N9-F1
#
_entry.id   AF-A0A2H0W1N9-F1
#
_cell.length_a   1.000
_cell.length_b   1.000
_cell.length_c   1.000
_cell.angle_alpha   90.00
_cell.angle_beta   90.00
_cell.angle_gamma   90.00
#
_symmetry.space_group_name_H-M   'P 1'
#
loop_
_entity.id
_entity.type
_entity.pdbx_description
1 polymer ?
#
loop_
_entity_poly.entity_id
_entity_poly.type
_entity_poly.pdbx_seq_one_letter_code
_entity_poly.pdbx_strand_id
1 'polypeptide(L)'
;MTKTMAVTKGRSLEEILKIIRKHNISIVGENRIKEACEKFPELTGVEKHFIGHLQTNKAAMAVNLCDVIETIDSEKLAKAVNKAAEKLGKTQRIYIQVNISRENQKGGILEEHVQPLIETVSSLPSLKLEGLMTIAEDTSDQLAITTQFNRMKKLQKKYHLKELSMGMSQD
;
A
#
# COMPACT_ATOMS: atom_id res chain seq x y z
N MET A 1 7.59 -16.61 1.25
CA MET A 1 8.80 -15.85 1.64
C MET A 1 8.40 -14.42 1.89
N THR A 2 8.91 -13.81 2.95
CA THR A 2 8.71 -12.37 3.24
C THR A 2 9.57 -11.54 2.28
N LYS A 3 9.02 -10.43 1.77
CA LYS A 3 9.76 -9.47 0.95
C LYS A 3 10.09 -8.23 1.78
N THR A 4 11.25 -7.62 1.53
CA THR A 4 11.64 -6.35 2.15
C THR A 4 11.34 -5.21 1.20
N MET A 5 10.61 -4.21 1.70
CA MET A 5 10.38 -2.93 1.01
C MET A 5 11.21 -1.83 1.67
N ALA A 6 12.05 -1.14 0.90
CA ALA A 6 12.75 0.04 1.39
C ALA A 6 11.84 1.27 1.31
N VAL A 7 11.52 1.88 2.46
CA VAL A 7 10.73 3.13 2.49
C VAL A 7 11.66 4.32 2.25
N THR A 8 11.41 5.08 1.17
CA THR A 8 12.36 6.08 0.65
C THR A 8 11.99 7.54 0.95
N LYS A 9 10.92 7.75 1.73
CA LYS A 9 10.46 9.10 2.13
C LYS A 9 11.61 9.92 2.74
N GLY A 10 11.78 11.15 2.26
CA GLY A 10 12.81 12.08 2.73
C GLY A 10 14.26 11.68 2.38
N ARG A 11 14.48 10.64 1.58
CA ARG A 11 15.82 10.24 1.09
C ARG A 11 16.09 10.77 -0.30
N SER A 12 17.35 11.08 -0.58
CA SER A 12 17.80 11.51 -1.91
C SER A 12 17.82 10.34 -2.88
N LEU A 13 17.74 10.63 -4.18
CA LEU A 13 17.84 9.61 -5.22
C LEU A 13 19.17 8.83 -5.14
N GLU A 14 20.26 9.51 -4.81
CA GLU A 14 21.58 8.89 -4.65
C GLU A 14 21.61 7.86 -3.50
N GLU A 15 21.05 8.23 -2.33
CA GLU A 15 20.94 7.32 -1.18
C GLU A 15 20.13 6.07 -1.54
N ILE A 16 19.01 6.26 -2.26
CA ILE A 16 18.11 5.19 -2.67
C ILE A 16 18.82 4.23 -3.62
N LEU A 17 19.45 4.73 -4.69
CA LEU A 17 20.18 3.92 -5.67
C LEU A 17 21.33 3.15 -5.01
N LYS A 18 22.02 3.76 -4.05
CA LYS A 18 23.09 3.10 -3.29
C LYS A 18 22.57 1.92 -2.47
N ILE A 19 21.45 2.07 -1.78
CA ILE A 19 20.83 0.99 -0.98
C ILE A 19 20.29 -0.12 -1.87
N ILE A 20 19.63 0.22 -2.99
CA ILE A 20 19.12 -0.75 -3.96
C ILE A 20 20.27 -1.67 -4.43
N ARG A 21 21.38 -1.08 -4.87
CA ARG A 21 22.55 -1.85 -5.34
C ARG A 21 23.21 -2.65 -4.23
N LYS A 22 23.38 -2.06 -3.05
CA LYS A 22 24.11 -2.69 -1.94
C LYS A 22 23.36 -3.88 -1.33
N HIS A 23 22.04 -3.80 -1.26
CA HIS A 23 21.20 -4.79 -0.55
C HIS A 23 20.29 -5.59 -1.47
N ASN A 24 20.42 -5.41 -2.80
CA ASN A 24 19.58 -6.05 -3.81
C ASN A 24 18.08 -5.85 -3.53
N ILE A 25 17.70 -4.63 -3.14
CA ILE A 25 16.31 -4.29 -2.84
C ILE A 25 15.52 -4.30 -4.14
N SER A 26 14.43 -5.08 -4.17
CA SER A 26 13.54 -5.18 -5.33
C SER A 26 12.25 -4.38 -5.18
N ILE A 27 11.95 -3.83 -4.00
CA ILE A 27 10.72 -3.07 -3.73
C ILE A 27 11.06 -1.77 -2.99
N VAL A 28 10.53 -0.65 -3.48
CA VAL A 28 10.62 0.66 -2.83
C VAL A 28 9.23 1.23 -2.56
N GLY A 29 9.08 1.90 -1.41
CA GLY A 29 7.83 2.51 -0.98
C GLY A 29 7.96 4.01 -0.78
N GLU A 30 7.05 4.79 -1.37
CA GLU A 30 6.91 6.23 -1.10
C GLU A 30 5.56 6.55 -0.46
N ASN A 31 5.56 7.55 0.44
CA ASN A 31 4.35 7.98 1.13
C ASN A 31 3.88 9.40 0.76
N ARG A 32 4.61 10.09 -0.12
CA ARG A 32 4.27 11.43 -0.60
C ARG A 32 4.27 11.43 -2.12
N ILE A 33 3.13 11.76 -2.72
CA ILE A 33 2.98 11.68 -4.18
C ILE A 33 3.97 12.60 -4.91
N LYS A 34 4.32 13.75 -4.32
CA LYS A 34 5.30 14.67 -4.89
C LYS A 34 6.70 14.04 -4.97
N GLU A 35 7.14 13.41 -3.89
CA GLU A 35 8.43 12.71 -3.86
C GLU A 35 8.43 11.51 -4.82
N ALA A 36 7.31 10.79 -4.92
CA ALA A 36 7.14 9.73 -5.91
C ALA A 36 7.29 10.27 -7.35
N CYS A 37 6.65 11.39 -7.69
CA CYS A 37 6.80 12.01 -9.01
C CYS A 37 8.26 12.35 -9.35
N GLU A 38 9.04 12.80 -8.36
CA GLU A 38 10.44 13.19 -8.53
C GLU A 38 11.37 11.97 -8.63
N LYS A 39 11.12 10.91 -7.85
CA LYS A 39 12.05 9.78 -7.70
C LYS A 39 11.71 8.59 -8.59
N PHE A 40 10.44 8.21 -8.68
CA PHE A 40 10.03 6.95 -9.31
C PHE A 40 10.35 6.81 -10.80
N PRO A 41 10.36 7.89 -11.62
CA PRO A 41 10.83 7.81 -13.00
C PRO A 41 12.30 7.38 -13.13
N GLU A 42 13.14 7.77 -12.16
CA GLU A 42 14.58 7.48 -12.15
C GLU A 42 14.91 6.08 -11.59
N LEU A 43 13.94 5.43 -10.94
CA LEU A 43 14.09 4.11 -10.34
C LEU A 43 13.62 3.02 -11.30
N THR A 44 14.59 2.34 -11.91
CA THR A 44 14.38 1.19 -12.80
C THR A 44 14.78 -0.12 -12.12
N GLY A 45 14.17 -1.24 -12.54
CA GLY A 45 14.48 -2.57 -12.00
C GLY A 45 13.94 -2.87 -10.60
N VAL A 46 13.10 -1.99 -10.04
CA VAL A 46 12.43 -2.18 -8.73
C VAL A 46 10.93 -1.96 -8.86
N GLU A 47 10.17 -2.68 -8.04
CA GLU A 47 8.72 -2.51 -7.87
C GLU A 47 8.44 -1.29 -6.98
N LYS A 48 7.56 -0.41 -7.44
CA LYS A 48 7.27 0.88 -6.81
C LYS A 48 5.90 0.86 -6.14
N HIS A 49 5.90 1.03 -4.83
CA HIS A 49 4.71 1.00 -3.99
C HIS A 49 4.38 2.41 -3.49
N PHE A 50 3.10 2.78 -3.59
CA PHE A 50 2.58 3.93 -2.88
C PHE A 50 1.95 3.48 -1.56
N ILE A 51 2.50 3.98 -0.45
CA ILE A 51 2.13 3.59 0.92
C ILE A 51 1.64 4.78 1.78
N GLY A 52 1.40 5.92 1.15
CA GLY A 52 0.88 7.12 1.80
C GLY A 52 -0.61 7.33 1.57
N HIS A 53 -1.21 8.24 2.33
CA HIS A 53 -2.60 8.63 2.09
C HIS A 53 -2.76 9.20 0.67
N LEU A 54 -3.66 8.62 -0.12
CA LEU A 54 -3.88 8.98 -1.51
C LEU A 54 -5.19 9.75 -1.69
N GLN A 55 -5.08 11.03 -2.00
CA GLN A 55 -6.24 11.84 -2.36
C GLN A 55 -6.77 11.43 -3.74
N THR A 56 -8.09 11.42 -3.92
CA THR A 56 -8.75 10.97 -5.17
C THR A 56 -8.30 11.76 -6.41
N ASN A 57 -8.00 13.06 -6.25
CA ASN A 57 -7.51 13.92 -7.34
C ASN A 57 -6.05 13.62 -7.74
N LYS A 58 -5.33 12.81 -6.97
CA LYS A 58 -3.96 12.35 -7.26
C LYS A 58 -3.91 10.91 -7.75
N ALA A 59 -5.05 10.22 -7.85
CA ALA A 59 -5.13 8.83 -8.29
C ALA A 59 -4.46 8.61 -9.66
N ALA A 60 -4.69 9.50 -10.63
CA ALA A 60 -4.04 9.40 -11.95
C ALA A 60 -2.51 9.50 -11.89
N MET A 61 -1.97 10.35 -11.00
CA MET A 61 -0.51 10.45 -10.79
C MET A 61 0.03 9.15 -10.18
N ALA A 62 -0.61 8.64 -9.14
CA ALA A 62 -0.20 7.40 -8.48
C ALA A 62 -0.23 6.22 -9.45
N VAL A 63 -1.30 6.08 -10.23
CA VAL A 63 -1.44 5.03 -11.25
C VAL A 63 -0.36 5.17 -12.34
N ASN A 64 0.02 6.36 -12.78
CA ASN A 64 1.11 6.50 -13.75
C ASN A 64 2.49 6.07 -13.21
N LEU A 65 2.73 6.26 -11.91
CA LEU A 65 4.06 6.14 -11.31
C LEU A 65 4.32 4.80 -10.61
N CYS A 66 3.26 4.18 -10.09
CA CYS A 66 3.35 3.08 -9.13
C CYS A 66 2.91 1.76 -9.74
N ASP A 67 3.60 0.71 -9.33
CA ASP A 67 3.26 -0.67 -9.65
C ASP A 67 2.17 -1.21 -8.71
N VAL A 68 2.18 -0.77 -7.45
CA VAL A 68 1.23 -1.15 -6.41
C VAL A 68 0.78 0.10 -5.62
N ILE A 69 -0.52 0.21 -5.32
CA ILE A 69 -1.07 1.24 -4.42
C ILE A 69 -1.64 0.52 -3.20
N GLU A 70 -1.03 0.71 -2.03
CA GLU A 70 -1.39 -0.06 -0.83
C GLU A 70 -2.44 0.60 0.06
N THR A 71 -2.93 1.78 -0.32
CA THR A 71 -3.68 2.69 0.55
C THR A 71 -5.13 2.89 0.15
N ILE A 72 -5.75 1.88 -0.48
CA ILE A 72 -7.17 1.96 -0.82
C ILE A 72 -8.00 1.83 0.45
N ASP A 73 -8.69 2.90 0.83
CA ASP A 73 -9.47 3.02 2.08
C ASP A 73 -10.92 3.49 1.84
N SER A 74 -11.36 3.54 0.60
CA SER A 74 -12.73 3.95 0.28
C SER A 74 -13.14 3.53 -1.12
N GLU A 75 -14.44 3.35 -1.32
CA GLU A 75 -15.04 3.12 -2.64
C GLU A 75 -14.71 4.27 -3.61
N LYS A 76 -14.74 5.52 -3.12
CA LYS A 76 -14.43 6.70 -3.92
C LYS A 76 -13.00 6.66 -4.46
N LEU A 77 -12.04 6.29 -3.62
CA LEU A 77 -10.64 6.14 -4.03
C LEU A 77 -10.47 4.96 -5.00
N ALA A 78 -11.06 3.81 -4.70
CA ALA A 78 -11.02 2.64 -5.58
C ALA A 78 -11.55 2.97 -6.99
N LYS A 79 -12.71 3.65 -7.09
CA LYS A 79 -13.29 4.10 -8.37
C LYS A 79 -12.38 5.09 -9.11
N ALA A 80 -11.74 6.02 -8.40
CA ALA A 80 -10.82 6.98 -8.99
C ALA A 80 -9.56 6.29 -9.56
N VAL A 81 -9.00 5.32 -8.84
CA VAL A 81 -7.85 4.52 -9.29
C VAL A 81 -8.24 3.64 -10.47
N ASN A 82 -9.40 2.97 -10.43
CA ASN A 82 -9.90 2.16 -11.54
C ASN A 82 -10.02 3.00 -12.83
N LYS A 83 -10.68 4.16 -12.75
CA LYS A 83 -10.84 5.05 -13.91
C LYS A 83 -9.52 5.55 -14.47
N ALA A 84 -8.52 5.79 -13.61
CA ALA A 84 -7.18 6.16 -14.06
C ALA A 84 -6.46 4.99 -14.73
N ALA A 85 -6.56 3.79 -14.18
CA ALA A 85 -5.94 2.58 -14.73
C ALA A 85 -6.56 2.19 -16.08
N GLU A 86 -7.88 2.29 -16.20
CA GLU A 86 -8.64 2.06 -17.43
C GLU A 86 -8.17 2.97 -18.57
N LYS A 87 -7.98 4.27 -18.30
CA LYS A 87 -7.47 5.23 -19.28
C LYS A 87 -6.07 4.91 -19.81
N LEU A 88 -5.27 4.18 -19.04
CA LEU A 88 -3.94 3.75 -19.43
C LEU A 88 -3.92 2.33 -20.02
N GLY A 89 -5.08 1.67 -20.09
CA GLY A 89 -5.17 0.28 -20.54
C GLY A 89 -4.40 -0.71 -19.66
N LYS A 90 -4.28 -0.44 -18.35
CA LYS A 90 -3.56 -1.31 -17.42
C LYS A 90 -4.43 -1.77 -16.25
N THR A 91 -4.06 -2.89 -15.65
CA THR A 91 -4.62 -3.35 -14.38
C THR A 91 -3.74 -2.87 -13.23
N GLN A 92 -4.25 -1.97 -12.39
CA GLN A 92 -3.53 -1.47 -11.22
C GLN A 92 -3.61 -2.48 -10.07
N ARG A 93 -2.46 -2.93 -9.57
CA ARG A 93 -2.39 -3.74 -8.36
C ARG A 93 -2.62 -2.85 -7.14
N ILE A 94 -3.43 -3.34 -6.21
CA ILE A 94 -3.81 -2.59 -5.02
C ILE A 94 -3.87 -3.48 -3.77
N TYR A 95 -3.65 -2.86 -2.61
CA TYR A 95 -4.08 -3.39 -1.31
C TYR A 95 -5.15 -2.48 -0.70
N ILE A 96 -5.97 -3.08 0.16
CA ILE A 96 -6.90 -2.34 1.02
C ILE A 96 -6.19 -2.01 2.35
N GLN A 97 -6.18 -0.74 2.73
CA GLN A 97 -5.64 -0.31 4.01
C GLN A 97 -6.69 -0.45 5.11
N VAL A 98 -6.35 -1.19 6.16
CA VAL A 98 -7.21 -1.43 7.33
C VAL A 98 -6.64 -0.67 8.52
N ASN A 99 -7.45 0.17 9.15
CA ASN A 99 -7.13 0.80 10.43
C ASN A 99 -7.37 -0.21 11.56
N ILE A 100 -6.40 -1.11 11.74
CA ILE A 100 -6.52 -2.25 12.66
C ILE A 100 -6.50 -1.82 14.13
N SER A 101 -5.80 -0.72 14.43
CA SER A 101 -5.69 -0.13 15.77
C SER A 101 -6.89 0.74 16.13
N ARG A 102 -7.76 1.06 15.17
CA ARG A 102 -8.97 1.90 15.35
C ARG A 102 -8.64 3.32 15.84
N GLU A 103 -7.45 3.82 15.54
CA GLU A 103 -7.00 5.16 15.91
C GLU A 103 -7.46 6.20 14.88
N ASN A 104 -8.19 7.23 15.30
CA ASN A 104 -8.81 8.21 14.40
C ASN A 104 -7.82 8.96 13.50
N GLN A 105 -6.56 9.12 13.95
CA GLN A 105 -5.50 9.78 13.20
C GLN A 105 -4.84 8.87 12.14
N LYS A 106 -5.13 7.57 12.12
CA LYS A 106 -4.59 6.62 11.15
C LYS A 106 -5.56 6.41 9.99
N GLY A 107 -5.00 6.35 8.78
CA GLY A 107 -5.76 6.05 7.57
C GLY A 107 -6.22 4.59 7.50
N GLY A 108 -7.12 4.30 6.57
CA GLY A 108 -7.69 2.97 6.38
C GLY A 108 -9.11 2.82 6.91
N ILE A 109 -9.77 1.77 6.46
CA ILE A 109 -11.12 1.40 6.90
C ILE A 109 -11.08 0.51 8.14
N LEU A 110 -12.17 0.49 8.90
CA LEU A 110 -12.34 -0.47 9.99
C LEU A 110 -12.53 -1.88 9.43
N GLU A 111 -12.24 -2.89 10.25
CA GLU A 111 -12.34 -4.31 9.87
C GLU A 111 -13.74 -4.69 9.36
N GLU A 112 -14.77 -4.15 10.00
CA GLU A 112 -16.17 -4.34 9.64
C GLU A 112 -16.52 -3.85 8.22
N HIS A 113 -15.71 -2.96 7.64
CA HIS A 113 -15.93 -2.41 6.31
C HIS A 113 -15.07 -3.07 5.23
N VAL A 114 -14.22 -4.03 5.58
CA VAL A 114 -13.32 -4.70 4.62
C VAL A 114 -14.11 -5.46 3.56
N GLN A 115 -15.12 -6.23 3.96
CA GLN A 115 -15.92 -7.02 3.02
C GLN A 115 -16.65 -6.14 1.98
N PRO A 116 -17.41 -5.09 2.37
CA PRO A 116 -18.03 -4.19 1.40
C PRO A 116 -17.05 -3.55 0.42
N LEU A 117 -15.84 -3.19 0.87
CA LEU A 117 -14.82 -2.62 -0.01
C LEU A 117 -14.22 -3.66 -0.94
N ILE A 118 -14.03 -4.91 -0.51
CA ILE A 118 -13.59 -6.00 -1.38
C ILE A 118 -14.62 -6.26 -2.49
N GLU A 119 -15.91 -6.30 -2.16
CA GLU A 119 -17.00 -6.47 -3.13
C GLU A 119 -16.98 -5.35 -4.18
N THR A 120 -16.82 -4.11 -3.72
CA THR A 120 -16.66 -2.93 -4.58
C THR A 120 -15.45 -3.09 -5.51
N VAL A 121 -14.27 -3.34 -4.95
CA VAL A 121 -13.00 -3.47 -5.70
C VAL A 121 -13.07 -4.62 -6.71
N SER A 122 -13.70 -5.74 -6.35
CA SER A 122 -13.82 -6.90 -7.22
C SER A 122 -14.70 -6.64 -8.44
N SER A 123 -15.59 -5.65 -8.37
CA SER A 123 -16.40 -5.20 -9.52
C SER A 123 -15.67 -4.22 -10.45
N LEU A 124 -14.47 -3.77 -10.08
CA LEU A 124 -13.70 -2.76 -10.83
C LEU A 124 -12.66 -3.44 -11.74
N PRO A 125 -12.86 -3.47 -13.07
CA PRO A 125 -12.11 -4.35 -13.98
C PRO A 125 -10.64 -3.97 -14.17
N SER A 126 -10.28 -2.71 -13.89
CA SER A 126 -8.90 -2.23 -14.01
C SER A 126 -8.14 -2.27 -12.69
N LEU A 127 -8.68 -2.96 -11.67
CA LEU A 127 -8.01 -3.20 -10.40
C LEU A 127 -7.71 -4.68 -10.21
N LYS A 128 -6.60 -4.96 -9.54
CA LYS A 128 -6.27 -6.29 -9.03
C LYS A 128 -6.00 -6.19 -7.53
N LEU A 129 -6.93 -6.69 -6.74
CA LEU A 129 -6.74 -6.79 -5.29
C LEU A 129 -5.75 -7.92 -4.98
N GLU A 130 -4.60 -7.57 -4.43
CA GLU A 130 -3.54 -8.54 -4.12
C GLU A 130 -3.39 -8.82 -2.62
N GLY A 131 -3.85 -7.91 -1.75
CA GLY A 131 -3.59 -8.00 -0.32
C GLY A 131 -4.29 -6.96 0.54
N LEU A 132 -3.95 -6.99 1.82
CA LEU A 132 -4.31 -5.95 2.79
C LEU A 132 -3.04 -5.26 3.29
N MET A 133 -3.18 -4.01 3.72
CA MET A 133 -2.14 -3.24 4.37
C MET A 133 -2.64 -2.74 5.73
N THR A 134 -1.76 -2.66 6.72
CA THR A 134 -2.05 -1.92 7.95
C THR A 134 -0.81 -1.26 8.52
N ILE A 135 -1.04 -0.20 9.30
CA ILE A 135 -0.06 0.39 10.20
C ILE A 135 -0.57 0.07 11.60
N ALA A 136 0.17 -0.75 12.34
CA ALA A 136 -0.17 -1.11 13.71
C ALA A 136 -0.12 0.10 14.64
N GLU A 137 -0.69 -0.04 15.83
CA GLU A 137 -0.58 0.91 16.93
C GLU A 137 0.87 1.34 17.21
N ASP A 138 1.08 2.62 17.47
CA ASP A 138 2.42 3.15 17.79
C ASP A 138 2.63 3.00 19.30
N THR A 139 3.01 1.79 19.72
CA THR A 139 3.12 1.40 21.12
C THR A 139 4.32 0.46 21.34
N SER A 140 4.86 0.45 22.56
CA SER A 140 5.87 -0.53 22.97
C SER A 140 5.26 -1.86 23.43
N ASP A 141 3.93 -1.95 23.50
CA ASP A 141 3.22 -3.19 23.84
C ASP A 141 3.25 -4.19 22.67
N GLN A 142 4.20 -5.12 22.74
CA GLN A 142 4.37 -6.18 21.75
C GLN A 142 3.18 -7.13 21.65
N LEU A 143 2.40 -7.30 22.73
CA LEU A 143 1.20 -8.12 22.69
C LEU A 143 0.08 -7.41 21.91
N ALA A 144 -0.04 -6.09 22.05
CA ALA A 144 -0.98 -5.29 21.27
C ALA A 144 -0.67 -5.38 19.77
N ILE A 145 0.59 -5.17 19.36
CA ILE A 145 1.05 -5.28 17.97
C ILE A 145 0.79 -6.69 17.42
N THR A 146 1.21 -7.73 18.15
CA THR A 146 1.02 -9.13 17.74
C THR A 146 -0.47 -9.46 17.57
N THR A 147 -1.33 -8.96 18.46
CA THR A 147 -2.78 -9.15 18.39
C THR A 147 -3.36 -8.52 17.12
N GLN A 148 -2.91 -7.32 16.76
CA GLN A 148 -3.33 -6.62 15.54
C GLN A 148 -2.87 -7.37 14.27
N PHE A 149 -1.61 -7.83 14.21
CA PHE A 149 -1.13 -8.63 13.08
C PHE A 149 -1.85 -9.98 12.94
N ASN A 150 -2.22 -10.62 14.06
CA ASN A 150 -3.01 -11.84 14.02
C ASN A 150 -4.42 -11.61 13.48
N ARG A 151 -5.04 -10.46 13.78
CA ARG A 151 -6.33 -10.07 13.17
C ARG A 151 -6.19 -9.86 11.66
N MET A 152 -5.14 -9.18 11.20
CA MET A 152 -4.84 -9.05 9.76
C MET A 152 -4.65 -10.41 9.07
N LYS A 153 -3.91 -11.34 9.69
CA LYS A 153 -3.76 -12.73 9.19
C LYS A 153 -5.10 -13.46 9.07
N LYS A 154 -6.02 -13.26 10.03
CA LYS A 154 -7.38 -13.82 9.96
C LYS A 154 -8.16 -13.23 8.78
N LEU A 155 -8.11 -11.92 8.57
CA LEU A 155 -8.76 -11.26 7.44
C LEU A 155 -8.19 -11.73 6.10
N GLN A 156 -6.87 -11.79 5.96
CA GLN A 156 -6.21 -12.31 4.75
C GLN A 156 -6.70 -13.72 4.40
N LYS A 157 -6.71 -14.63 5.39
CA LYS A 157 -7.20 -16.00 5.20
C LYS A 157 -8.68 -16.04 4.86
N LYS A 158 -9.52 -15.26 5.56
CA LYS A 158 -10.97 -15.19 5.33
C LYS A 158 -11.30 -14.83 3.88
N TYR A 159 -10.55 -13.90 3.29
CA TYR A 159 -10.79 -13.40 1.93
C TYR A 159 -9.84 -13.98 0.88
N HIS A 160 -9.06 -15.02 1.23
CA HIS A 160 -8.12 -15.70 0.32
C HIS A 160 -7.14 -14.74 -0.40
N LEU A 161 -6.70 -13.69 0.31
CA LEU A 161 -5.79 -12.69 -0.24
C LEU A 161 -4.34 -13.17 -0.14
N LYS A 162 -3.54 -12.80 -1.15
CA LYS A 162 -2.17 -13.31 -1.28
C LYS A 162 -1.20 -12.61 -0.34
N GLU A 163 -1.27 -11.30 -0.26
CA GLU A 163 -0.26 -10.47 0.39
C GLU A 163 -0.78 -9.81 1.67
N LEU A 164 0.12 -9.58 2.63
CA LEU A 164 -0.09 -8.72 3.80
C LEU A 164 1.09 -7.76 3.91
N SER A 165 0.80 -6.47 3.81
CA SER A 165 1.78 -5.40 4.07
C SER A 165 1.58 -4.87 5.48
N MET A 166 2.44 -5.28 6.39
CA MET A 166 2.41 -4.91 7.80
C MET A 166 3.78 -5.15 8.43
N GLY A 167 4.07 -4.43 9.51
CA GLY A 167 5.37 -4.49 10.18
C GLY A 167 6.34 -3.44 9.65
N MET A 168 6.93 -2.70 10.58
CA MET A 168 8.01 -1.74 10.35
C MET A 168 9.20 -2.10 11.25
N SER A 169 10.28 -1.32 11.19
CA SER A 169 11.54 -1.63 11.89
C SER A 169 11.43 -1.72 13.43
N GLN A 170 10.34 -1.26 14.02
CA GLN A 170 10.14 -1.20 15.48
C GLN A 170 9.05 -2.17 15.98
N ASP A 171 8.44 -2.94 15.07
CA ASP A 171 7.38 -3.89 15.37
C ASP A 171 7.91 -5.32 15.57
#